data_AF-A0A838CLU1-F1
#
_entry.id   AF-A0A838CLU1-F1
#
_cell.length_a   1.000
_cell.length_b   1.000
_cell.length_c   1.000
_cell.angle_alpha   90.00
_cell.angle_beta   90.00
_cell.angle_gamma   90.00
#
_symmetry.space_group_name_H-M   'P 1'
#
loop_
_entity.id
_entity.type
_entity.pdbx_description
1 polymer ?
#
loop_
_entity_poly.entity_id
_entity_poly.type
_entity_poly.pdbx_seq_one_letter_code
_entity_poly.pdbx_strand_id
1 'polypeptide(L)'
;MVRIDIDTDAIFQQVMGTERVQAKVQEKATRIAGRTRRDLARAGIDATVKIAEHPQPNGRAGFNVLGRVSDPEQARKAGRIARRAGRSIR
;
A
#
# COMPACT_ATOMS: atom_id res chain seq x y z
N MET A 1 -34.62 -30.52 4.73
CA MET A 1 -34.12 -29.15 4.91
C MET A 1 -32.60 -29.21 4.81
N VAL A 2 -32.01 -28.71 3.72
CA VAL A 2 -30.55 -28.73 3.53
C VAL A 2 -29.95 -27.58 4.33
N ARG A 3 -29.13 -27.89 5.34
CA ARG A 3 -28.31 -26.89 6.02
C ARG A 3 -27.11 -26.60 5.13
N ILE A 4 -27.01 -25.36 4.67
CA ILE A 4 -25.82 -24.85 3.98
C ILE A 4 -24.98 -24.19 5.06
N ASP A 5 -23.85 -24.80 5.39
CA ASP A 5 -22.84 -24.17 6.25
C ASP A 5 -21.99 -23.25 5.38
N ILE A 6 -22.08 -21.95 5.61
CA ILE A 6 -21.34 -20.94 4.84
C ILE A 6 -20.10 -20.56 5.65
N ASP A 7 -18.94 -21.01 5.18
CA ASP A 7 -17.66 -20.53 5.69
C ASP A 7 -17.37 -19.13 5.10
N THR A 8 -17.73 -18.11 5.87
CA THR A 8 -17.57 -16.71 5.47
C THR A 8 -16.10 -16.31 5.32
N ASP A 9 -15.20 -16.95 6.06
CA ASP A 9 -13.78 -16.61 6.06
C ASP A 9 -13.10 -17.15 4.80
N ALA A 10 -13.45 -18.38 4.40
CA ALA A 10 -13.00 -18.96 3.14
C ALA A 10 -13.45 -18.11 1.93
N ILE A 11 -14.71 -17.68 1.92
CA ILE A 11 -15.24 -16.79 0.88
C ILE A 11 -14.52 -15.44 0.87
N PHE A 12 -14.25 -14.87 2.04
CA PHE A 12 -13.53 -13.61 2.16
C PHE A 12 -12.11 -13.69 1.58
N GLN A 13 -11.37 -14.75 1.91
CA GLN A 13 -10.04 -15.00 1.37
C GLN A 13 -10.07 -15.15 -0.15
N GLN A 14 -11.06 -15.88 -0.67
CA GLN A 14 -11.24 -16.06 -2.12
C GLN A 14 -11.49 -14.73 -2.83
N VAL A 15 -12.36 -13.87 -2.27
CA VAL A 15 -12.65 -12.54 -2.84
C VAL A 15 -11.40 -11.65 -2.81
N MET A 16 -10.64 -11.65 -1.71
CA MET A 16 -9.40 -10.88 -1.59
C MET A 16 -8.30 -11.35 -2.55
N GLY A 17 -8.31 -12.62 -2.91
CA GLY A 17 -7.42 -13.20 -3.93
C GLY A 17 -7.77 -12.86 -5.38
N THR A 18 -8.94 -12.26 -5.64
CA THR A 18 -9.33 -11.93 -7.02
C THR A 18 -8.46 -10.83 -7.62
N GLU A 19 -8.14 -10.96 -8.91
CA GLU A 19 -7.34 -9.97 -9.66
C GLU A 19 -7.95 -8.57 -9.57
N ARG A 20 -9.28 -8.45 -9.57
CA ARG A 20 -9.98 -7.17 -9.46
C ARG A 20 -9.70 -6.46 -8.15
N VAL A 21 -9.72 -7.18 -7.03
CA VAL A 21 -9.42 -6.60 -5.72
C VAL A 21 -7.95 -6.23 -5.64
N GLN A 22 -7.05 -7.13 -6.05
CA GLN A 22 -5.61 -6.87 -6.04
C GLN A 22 -5.24 -5.66 -6.90
N ALA A 23 -5.77 -5.57 -8.13
CA ALA A 23 -5.54 -4.43 -9.02
C ALA A 23 -5.98 -3.11 -8.41
N LYS A 24 -7.12 -3.09 -7.70
CA LYS A 24 -7.61 -1.86 -7.03
C LYS A 24 -6.72 -1.45 -5.85
N VAL A 25 -6.23 -2.39 -5.05
CA VAL A 25 -5.30 -2.08 -3.96
C VAL A 25 -3.95 -1.62 -4.53
N GLN A 26 -3.47 -2.24 -5.60
CA GLN A 26 -2.25 -1.85 -6.31
C GLN A 26 -2.36 -0.46 -6.96
N GLU A 27 -3.50 -0.13 -7.56
CA GLU A 27 -3.80 1.19 -8.12
C GLU A 27 -3.68 2.27 -7.02
N LYS A 28 -4.26 2.00 -5.85
CA LYS A 28 -4.15 2.90 -4.69
C LYS A 28 -2.71 3.05 -4.22
N ALA A 29 -1.96 1.96 -4.09
CA ALA A 29 -0.54 2.00 -3.73
C ALA A 29 0.29 2.81 -4.76
N THR A 30 -0.03 2.67 -6.05
CA THR A 30 0.62 3.40 -7.15
C THR A 30 0.38 4.90 -7.06
N ARG A 31 -0.86 5.32 -6.76
CA ARG A 31 -1.18 6.72 -6.52
C ARG A 31 -0.40 7.28 -5.33
N ILE A 32 -0.31 6.53 -4.22
CA ILE A 32 0.44 6.93 -3.04
C ILE A 32 1.92 7.07 -3.37
N ALA A 33 2.50 6.10 -4.07
CA ALA A 33 3.89 6.17 -4.51
C ALA A 33 4.16 7.38 -5.41
N GLY A 34 3.28 7.63 -6.39
CA GLY A 34 3.42 8.78 -7.30
C GLY A 34 3.35 10.12 -6.58
N ARG A 35 2.40 10.27 -5.64
CA ARG A 35 2.30 11.47 -4.79
C ARG A 35 3.55 11.63 -3.92
N THR A 36 4.00 10.55 -3.31
CA THR A 36 5.18 10.55 -2.43
C THR A 36 6.43 10.99 -3.20
N ARG A 37 6.66 10.45 -4.41
CA ARG A 37 7.79 10.87 -5.28
C ARG A 37 7.74 12.37 -5.59
N ARG A 38 6.56 12.89 -5.94
CA ARG A 38 6.37 14.32 -6.25
C ARG A 38 6.68 15.21 -5.05
N ASP A 39 6.17 14.85 -3.87
CA ASP A 39 6.36 15.64 -2.66
C ASP A 39 7.81 15.56 -2.15
N LEU A 40 8.51 14.43 -2.35
CA LEU A 40 9.94 14.28 -2.03
C LEU A 40 10.82 15.10 -2.98
N ALA A 41 10.55 15.05 -4.29
CA ALA A 41 11.25 15.87 -5.28
C ALA A 41 11.09 17.37 -4.98
N ARG A 42 9.87 17.82 -4.64
CA ARG A 42 9.62 19.21 -4.22
C ARG A 42 10.39 19.61 -2.96
N ALA A 43 10.67 18.66 -2.08
CA ALA A 43 11.43 18.88 -0.86
C ALA A 43 12.95 18.79 -1.05
N GLY A 44 13.43 18.52 -2.27
CA GLY A 44 14.84 18.34 -2.60
C GLY A 44 15.45 17.05 -2.02
N ILE A 45 14.61 16.06 -1.67
CA ILE A 45 15.07 14.82 -1.05
C ILE A 45 15.25 13.76 -2.14
N ASP A 46 16.47 13.26 -2.29
CA ASP A 46 16.74 12.10 -3.14
C ASP A 46 16.31 10.82 -2.42
N ALA A 47 15.29 10.16 -2.98
CA ALA A 47 14.66 9.01 -2.37
C ALA A 47 14.09 8.05 -3.43
N THR A 48 14.37 6.77 -3.25
CA THR A 48 13.76 5.71 -4.06
C THR A 48 12.45 5.25 -3.43
N VAL A 49 11.35 5.30 -4.20
CA VAL A 49 10.03 4.82 -3.76
C VAL A 49 9.60 3.60 -4.56
N LYS A 50 9.39 2.46 -3.89
CA LYS A 50 8.98 1.18 -4.46
C LYS A 50 7.64 0.71 -3.86
N ILE A 51 6.93 -0.11 -4.61
CA ILE A 51 5.72 -0.80 -4.13
C ILE A 51 6.09 -2.27 -3.98
N ALA A 52 5.75 -2.86 -2.85
CA ALA A 52 5.99 -4.27 -2.57
C ALA A 52 4.69 -4.91 -2.08
N GLU A 53 4.44 -6.14 -2.48
CA GLU A 53 3.33 -6.93 -1.94
C GLU A 53 3.54 -7.16 -0.44
N HIS A 54 2.44 -7.07 0.31
CA HIS A 54 2.43 -7.31 1.74
C HIS A 54 1.28 -8.26 2.09
N PRO A 55 1.55 -9.58 2.12
CA PRO A 55 0.55 -10.54 2.54
C PRO A 55 0.20 -10.30 4.01
N GLN A 56 -1.10 -10.16 4.30
CA GLN A 56 -1.59 -10.02 5.67
C GLN A 56 -2.09 -11.38 6.20
N PRO A 57 -1.86 -11.70 7.48
CA PRO A 57 -2.32 -12.95 8.08
C PRO A 57 -3.84 -13.17 8.05
N ASN A 58 -4.60 -12.08 7.93
CA ASN A 58 -6.06 -12.06 7.84
C ASN A 58 -6.59 -12.29 6.41
N GLY A 59 -5.73 -12.60 5.43
CA GLY A 59 -6.11 -12.86 4.04
C GLY A 59 -6.41 -11.59 3.21
N ARG A 60 -6.19 -10.39 3.74
CA ARG A 60 -6.40 -9.14 2.98
C ARG A 60 -5.30 -8.93 1.93
N ALA A 61 -5.70 -8.47 0.75
CA ALA A 61 -4.78 -7.94 -0.25
C ALA A 61 -4.13 -6.64 0.27
N GLY A 62 -2.81 -6.61 0.30
CA GLY A 62 -2.03 -5.49 0.84
C GLY A 62 -0.80 -5.19 0.01
N PHE A 63 -0.49 -3.91 -0.12
CA PHE A 63 0.75 -3.44 -0.73
C PHE A 63 1.40 -2.41 0.18
N ASN A 64 2.70 -2.52 0.38
CA ASN A 64 3.53 -1.56 1.07
C ASN A 64 4.15 -0.58 0.07
N VAL A 65 4.14 0.71 0.41
CA VAL A 65 4.92 1.73 -0.29
C VAL A 65 6.19 1.99 0.51
N LEU A 66 7.32 1.50 0.01
CA LEU A 66 8.62 1.56 0.66
C LEU A 66 9.43 2.74 0.13
N GLY A 67 10.02 3.51 1.02
CA GLY A 67 10.94 4.61 0.69
C GLY A 67 12.34 4.31 1.22
N ARG A 68 13.37 4.49 0.39
CA ARG A 68 14.79 4.48 0.80
C ARG A 68 15.39 5.85 0.55
N VAL A 69 16.03 6.40 1.57
CA VAL A 69 16.77 7.66 1.54
C VAL A 69 18.20 7.35 1.97
N SER A 70 19.18 7.90 1.26
CA SER A 70 20.60 7.67 1.56
C SER A 70 21.08 8.47 2.77
N ASP A 71 20.51 9.67 2.95
CA ASP A 71 20.82 10.59 4.04
C ASP A 71 19.92 10.34 5.28
N PRO A 72 20.48 9.93 6.43
CA PRO A 72 19.75 9.72 7.67
C PRO A 72 19.02 10.96 8.20
N GLU A 73 19.54 12.16 7.97
CA GLU A 73 18.92 13.41 8.43
C GLU A 73 17.62 13.70 7.67
N GLN A 74 17.61 13.37 6.37
CA GLN A 74 16.45 13.52 5.50
C GLN A 74 15.43 12.40 5.69
N ALA A 75 15.81 11.24 6.22
CA ALA A 75 14.92 10.10 6.41
C ALA A 75 13.69 10.44 7.28
N ARG A 76 13.86 11.23 8.34
CA ARG A 76 12.73 11.69 9.18
C ARG A 76 11.76 12.58 8.40
N LYS A 77 12.28 13.50 7.59
CA LYS A 77 11.47 14.42 6.77
C LYS A 77 10.74 13.64 5.67
N ALA A 78 11.43 12.72 5.00
CA ALA A 78 10.86 11.85 3.98
C ALA A 78 9.73 10.96 4.54
N GLY A 79 9.93 10.38 5.73
CA GLY A 79 8.91 9.59 6.42
C GLY A 79 7.63 10.40 6.73
N ARG A 80 7.77 11.68 7.12
CA ARG A 80 6.60 12.56 7.32
C ARG A 80 5.85 12.83 6.02
N ILE A 81 6.57 13.05 4.92
CA ILE A 81 6.00 13.26 3.59
C ILE A 81 5.23 12.01 3.14
N ALA A 82 5.85 10.83 3.23
CA ALA A 82 5.21 9.57 2.86
C ALA A 82 3.92 9.31 3.68
N ARG A 83 3.94 9.55 5.00
CA ARG A 83 2.73 9.43 5.85
C ARG A 83 1.64 10.44 5.49
N ARG A 84 2.00 11.64 5.03
CA ARG A 84 1.03 12.63 4.56
C ARG A 84 0.41 12.20 3.23
N ALA A 85 1.22 11.72 2.29
CA ALA A 85 0.77 11.20 1.01
C ALA A 85 -0.16 9.97 1.16
N GLY A 86 0.16 9.06 2.08
CA GLY A 86 -0.69 7.90 2.36
C GLY A 86 -2.07 8.28 2.93
N ARG A 87 -2.16 9.37 3.71
CA ARG A 87 -3.43 9.85 4.30
C ARG A 87 -4.26 10.69 3.35
N SER A 88 -3.67 11.28 2.32
CA SER A 88 -4.39 12.17 1.40
C SER A 88 -5.14 11.45 0.28
N ILE A 89 -4.85 10.15 0.06
CA ILE A 89 -5.48 9.35 -0.99
C ILE A 89 -6.52 8.44 -0.35
N ARG A 90 -7.80 8.82 -0.53
CA ARG A 90 -8.96 8.03 -0.11
C ARG A 90 -9.39 7.08 -1.23
#